data_AF-A0A4R8SQS3-F1
#
_entry.id   AF-A0A4R8SQS3-F1
#
_cell.length_a   1.000
_cell.length_b   1.000
_cell.length_c   1.000
_cell.angle_alpha   90.00
_cell.angle_beta   90.00
_cell.angle_gamma   90.00
#
_symmetry.space_group_name_H-M   'P 1'
#
loop_
_entity.id
_entity.type
_entity.pdbx_description
1 polymer ?
#
loop_
_entity_poly.entity_id
_entity_poly.type
_entity_poly.pdbx_seq_one_letter_code
_entity_poly.pdbx_strand_id
1 'polypeptide(L)'
;MLAIAGCTDVVSGTATGRLPALTGQTLFAGDVPTYGQTFTQNQTALLAYLRALRRVDPCGLLLMLKDIGAPEYVSGDIGGCFGSIKVTGTANPSSVGLSLMLGDYSREKPEFTIGGTPVFHTAGTCLYEFPIALDKLPDAPTLKGAKVPALRAVVVDGMRSALAPNCKMAQPVIGVLTKLNPADMPVRDALSAYPIKIAERDPCEILGEYPGKADDLGPSLFGDPFSCRFSLQDSDTQFELSIRTGIDAPSRLREEVRDGIEYFHGQDGSMCTSMVRLGKPLYAREVPGGAMQENSTPERIFIEVLSFSLKNADCASTRAMIDKAVRIFRGSFD
;
A
#
# COMPACT_ATOMS: atom_id res chain seq x y z
N MET A 1 13.85 51.00 -17.10
CA MET A 1 13.11 49.87 -16.53
C MET A 1 11.94 49.56 -17.46
N LEU A 2 12.08 48.53 -18.29
CA LEU A 2 10.99 47.94 -19.05
C LEU A 2 10.46 46.76 -18.22
N ALA A 3 9.19 46.80 -17.83
CA ALA A 3 8.53 45.66 -17.18
C ALA A 3 7.77 44.86 -18.25
N ILE A 4 8.08 43.57 -18.31
CA ILE A 4 7.52 42.56 -19.21
C ILE A 4 6.14 42.17 -18.68
N ALA A 5 5.09 42.31 -19.49
CA ALA A 5 3.77 41.75 -19.23
C ALA A 5 3.72 40.32 -19.80
N GLY A 6 3.82 39.31 -18.93
CA GLY A 6 3.56 37.92 -19.29
C GLY A 6 2.07 37.63 -19.25
N CYS A 7 1.52 37.15 -20.37
CA CYS A 7 0.18 36.58 -20.42
C CYS A 7 0.21 35.21 -19.74
N THR A 8 -0.48 35.04 -18.62
CA THR A 8 -0.84 33.73 -18.09
C THR A 8 -2.17 33.33 -18.68
N ASP A 9 -2.17 32.32 -19.56
CA ASP A 9 -3.39 31.61 -19.93
C ASP A 9 -3.96 30.95 -18.68
N VAL A 10 -5.00 31.56 -18.13
CA VAL A 10 -5.81 30.98 -17.08
C VAL A 10 -6.65 29.88 -17.73
N VAL A 11 -6.25 28.62 -17.54
CA VAL A 11 -7.10 27.46 -17.79
C VAL A 11 -8.37 27.65 -16.97
N SER A 12 -9.42 28.11 -17.64
CA SER A 12 -10.72 28.39 -17.05
C SER A 12 -11.48 27.08 -16.95
N GLY A 13 -11.37 26.42 -15.80
CA GLY A 13 -12.22 25.31 -15.40
C GLY A 13 -12.79 25.61 -14.02
N THR A 14 -14.00 26.17 -13.97
CA THR A 14 -14.78 26.28 -12.73
C THR A 14 -15.09 24.86 -12.24
N ALA A 15 -14.44 24.43 -11.17
CA ALA A 15 -14.76 23.21 -10.44
C ALA A 15 -16.16 23.32 -9.81
N THR A 16 -17.19 23.08 -10.62
CA THR A 16 -18.59 23.05 -10.21
C THR A 16 -19.00 21.59 -10.06
N GLY A 17 -18.73 21.06 -8.87
CA GLY A 17 -19.12 19.72 -8.48
C GLY A 17 -18.25 19.28 -7.31
N ARG A 18 -18.80 19.29 -6.11
CA ARG A 18 -18.23 18.56 -4.98
C ARG A 18 -18.16 17.10 -5.46
N LEU A 19 -16.96 16.58 -5.69
CA LEU A 19 -16.79 15.14 -6.00
C LEU A 19 -17.60 14.37 -4.93
N PRO A 20 -18.48 13.44 -5.32
CA PRO A 20 -19.20 12.63 -4.35
C PRO A 20 -18.19 12.01 -3.39
N ALA A 21 -18.57 11.89 -2.11
CA ALA A 21 -17.72 11.25 -1.12
C ALA A 21 -17.29 9.88 -1.65
N LEU A 22 -16.00 9.57 -1.48
CA LEU A 22 -15.48 8.27 -1.91
C LEU A 22 -16.28 7.19 -1.17
N THR A 23 -16.75 6.21 -1.92
CA THR A 23 -17.41 4.99 -1.42
C THR A 23 -16.82 3.78 -2.14
N GLY A 24 -17.07 2.57 -1.63
CA GLY A 24 -16.64 1.33 -2.29
C GLY A 24 -17.10 1.23 -3.76
N GLN A 25 -18.26 1.79 -4.10
CA GLN A 25 -18.78 1.85 -5.47
C GLN A 25 -17.93 2.74 -6.41
N THR A 26 -17.17 3.68 -5.86
CA THR A 26 -16.42 4.69 -6.60
C THR A 26 -14.91 4.47 -6.55
N LEU A 27 -14.45 3.28 -6.16
CA LEU A 27 -13.01 2.96 -6.06
C LEU A 27 -12.25 3.21 -7.37
N PHE A 28 -12.91 3.04 -8.53
CA PHE A 28 -12.35 3.32 -9.85
C PHE A 28 -12.60 4.74 -10.38
N ALA A 29 -13.36 5.58 -9.67
CA ALA A 29 -13.73 6.91 -10.14
C ALA A 29 -12.54 7.85 -10.34
N GLY A 30 -12.63 8.69 -11.38
CA GLY A 30 -11.65 9.70 -11.77
C GLY A 30 -10.52 9.17 -12.65
N ASP A 31 -9.88 10.05 -13.40
CA ASP A 31 -8.82 9.66 -14.34
C ASP A 31 -7.58 9.14 -13.62
N VAL A 32 -6.92 8.12 -14.19
CA VAL A 32 -5.63 7.64 -13.72
C VAL A 32 -4.55 8.62 -14.15
N PRO A 33 -3.79 9.23 -13.22
CA PRO A 33 -2.75 10.19 -13.59
C PRO A 33 -1.67 9.52 -14.45
N THR A 34 -1.28 10.20 -15.53
CA THR A 34 -0.25 9.68 -16.45
C THR A 34 1.16 10.13 -16.09
N TYR A 35 1.31 11.16 -15.25
CA TYR A 35 2.60 11.74 -14.84
C TYR A 35 3.51 12.11 -16.04
N GLY A 36 2.90 12.60 -17.12
CA GLY A 36 3.62 12.95 -18.35
C GLY A 36 4.11 11.75 -19.16
N GLN A 37 3.64 10.54 -18.86
CA GLN A 37 3.93 9.32 -19.61
C GLN A 37 2.83 8.98 -20.61
N THR A 38 3.15 8.12 -21.56
CA THR A 38 2.17 7.46 -22.43
C THR A 38 2.05 6.01 -22.00
N PHE A 39 0.88 5.61 -21.50
CA PHE A 39 0.64 4.25 -21.03
C PHE A 39 -0.22 3.46 -22.02
N THR A 40 0.08 2.17 -22.14
CA THR A 40 -0.82 1.23 -22.81
C THR A 40 -2.11 1.07 -22.00
N GLN A 41 -3.19 0.65 -22.66
CA GLN A 41 -4.47 0.38 -21.98
C GLN A 41 -4.32 -0.59 -20.80
N ASN A 42 -3.44 -1.59 -20.91
CA ASN A 42 -3.20 -2.55 -19.84
C ASN A 42 -2.46 -1.94 -18.66
N GLN A 43 -1.48 -1.06 -18.90
CA GLN A 43 -0.79 -0.31 -17.84
C GLN A 43 -1.75 0.67 -17.16
N THR A 44 -2.60 1.37 -17.92
CA THR A 44 -3.64 2.23 -17.34
C THR A 44 -4.62 1.44 -16.48
N ALA A 45 -5.06 0.27 -16.95
CA ALA A 45 -5.90 -0.62 -16.16
C ALA A 45 -5.20 -1.06 -14.87
N LEU A 46 -3.96 -1.54 -14.97
CA LEU A 46 -3.15 -1.92 -13.82
C LEU A 46 -3.04 -0.80 -12.77
N LEU A 47 -2.69 0.42 -13.19
CA LEU A 47 -2.61 1.58 -12.32
C LEU A 47 -3.97 1.93 -11.68
N ALA A 48 -5.08 1.76 -12.42
CA ALA A 48 -6.41 1.95 -11.86
C ALA A 48 -6.70 0.95 -10.72
N TYR A 49 -6.31 -0.31 -10.87
CA TYR A 49 -6.47 -1.32 -9.81
C TYR A 49 -5.54 -1.05 -8.62
N LEU A 50 -4.27 -0.68 -8.85
CA LEU A 50 -3.36 -0.31 -7.77
C LEU A 50 -3.92 0.88 -6.98
N ARG A 51 -4.46 1.90 -7.67
CA ARG A 51 -5.15 3.02 -7.04
C ARG A 51 -6.40 2.59 -6.26
N ALA A 52 -7.23 1.73 -6.84
CA ALA A 52 -8.42 1.20 -6.17
C ALA A 52 -8.05 0.46 -4.87
N LEU A 53 -6.98 -0.35 -4.88
CA LEU A 53 -6.47 -1.04 -3.70
C LEU A 53 -5.96 -0.07 -2.63
N ARG A 54 -5.21 0.98 -3.02
CA ARG A 54 -4.76 2.04 -2.08
C ARG A 54 -5.94 2.76 -1.42
N ARG A 55 -7.05 2.92 -2.14
CA ARG A 55 -8.25 3.60 -1.65
C ARG A 55 -9.07 2.79 -0.66
N VAL A 56 -8.83 1.49 -0.49
CA VAL A 56 -9.52 0.69 0.54
C VAL A 56 -8.86 0.92 1.90
N ASP A 57 -9.65 1.10 2.95
CA ASP A 57 -9.19 1.18 4.33
C ASP A 57 -9.10 -0.21 4.98
N PRO A 58 -7.89 -0.80 5.11
CA PRO A 58 -7.73 -2.12 5.73
C PRO A 58 -8.08 -2.13 7.22
N CYS A 59 -8.00 -0.99 7.93
CA CYS A 59 -8.42 -0.92 9.31
C CYS A 59 -9.94 -0.91 9.43
N GLY A 60 -10.62 -0.23 8.50
CA GLY A 60 -12.07 -0.35 8.35
C GLY A 60 -12.51 -1.80 8.15
N LEU A 61 -11.79 -2.58 7.32
CA LEU A 61 -12.08 -4.00 7.11
C LEU A 61 -11.95 -4.81 8.41
N LEU A 62 -10.95 -4.50 9.24
CA LEU A 62 -10.77 -5.14 10.54
C LEU A 62 -11.97 -4.86 11.47
N LEU A 63 -12.49 -3.62 11.46
CA LEU A 63 -13.67 -3.26 12.27
C LEU A 63 -14.95 -4.00 11.85
N MET A 64 -15.03 -4.49 10.60
CA MET A 64 -16.16 -5.32 10.14
C MET A 64 -16.16 -6.71 10.80
N LEU A 65 -15.07 -7.13 11.42
CA LEU A 65 -14.95 -8.43 12.10
C LEU A 65 -15.63 -8.46 13.48
N LYS A 66 -16.36 -7.41 13.85
CA LYS A 66 -17.11 -7.28 15.12
C LYS A 66 -18.07 -8.45 15.40
N ASP A 67 -18.57 -9.11 14.37
CA ASP A 67 -19.48 -10.25 14.49
C ASP A 67 -18.75 -11.55 14.90
N ILE A 68 -17.41 -11.58 14.78
CA ILE A 68 -16.55 -12.68 15.25
C ILE A 68 -16.13 -12.44 16.70
N GLY A 69 -15.78 -11.20 17.03
CA GLY A 69 -15.36 -10.78 18.37
C GLY A 69 -15.11 -9.28 18.40
N ALA A 70 -14.87 -8.73 19.59
CA ALA A 70 -14.66 -7.29 19.76
C ALA A 70 -13.23 -6.89 19.36
N PRO A 71 -13.04 -5.99 18.37
CA PRO A 71 -11.71 -5.42 18.12
C PRO A 71 -11.26 -4.59 19.32
N GLU A 72 -10.04 -4.80 19.83
CA GLU A 72 -9.55 -4.07 21.03
C GLU A 72 -8.60 -2.93 20.65
N TYR A 73 -7.72 -3.14 19.66
CA TYR A 73 -6.85 -2.11 19.13
C TYR A 73 -6.60 -2.30 17.64
N VAL A 74 -6.18 -1.21 17.00
CA VAL A 74 -5.70 -1.19 15.61
C VAL A 74 -4.41 -0.37 15.51
N SER A 75 -3.51 -0.82 14.65
CA SER A 75 -2.30 -0.13 14.23
C SER A 75 -2.30 -0.14 12.70
N GLY A 76 -2.44 1.04 12.11
CA GLY A 76 -2.43 1.18 10.66
C GLY A 76 -1.00 1.15 10.10
N ASP A 77 -0.84 0.40 9.02
CA ASP A 77 0.26 0.49 8.06
C ASP A 77 -0.28 1.27 6.83
N ILE A 78 0.62 1.88 6.07
CA ILE A 78 0.32 2.44 4.75
C ILE A 78 -0.42 1.41 3.88
N GLY A 79 0.07 0.15 3.85
CA GLY A 79 -0.49 -0.92 3.02
C GLY A 79 -1.54 -1.81 3.69
N GLY A 80 -1.68 -1.71 5.01
CA GLY A 80 -2.40 -2.70 5.79
C GLY A 80 -2.90 -2.19 7.13
N CYS A 81 -3.47 -3.11 7.90
CA CYS A 81 -3.85 -2.86 9.27
C CYS A 81 -3.54 -4.09 10.11
N PHE A 82 -3.00 -3.85 11.30
CA PHE A 82 -2.84 -4.88 12.31
C PHE A 82 -3.73 -4.55 13.51
N GLY A 83 -4.33 -5.55 14.12
CA GLY A 83 -5.11 -5.36 15.33
C GLY A 83 -5.36 -6.68 16.04
N SER A 84 -6.17 -6.61 17.09
CA SER A 84 -6.60 -7.79 17.83
C SER A 84 -8.12 -7.90 17.89
N ILE A 85 -8.60 -9.13 17.99
CA ILE A 85 -10.02 -9.46 18.14
C ILE A 85 -10.19 -10.35 19.38
N LYS A 86 -10.98 -9.88 20.33
CA LYS A 86 -11.35 -10.63 21.53
C LYS A 86 -12.64 -11.39 21.29
N VAL A 87 -12.53 -12.72 21.24
CA VAL A 87 -13.68 -13.62 21.15
C VAL A 87 -14.16 -13.98 22.55
N THR A 88 -15.48 -13.95 22.76
CA THR A 88 -16.07 -14.35 24.05
C THR A 88 -15.70 -15.81 24.37
N GLY A 89 -15.20 -16.04 25.59
CA GLY A 89 -14.79 -17.36 26.05
C GLY A 89 -13.34 -17.75 25.72
N THR A 90 -12.57 -16.91 24.99
CA THR A 90 -11.13 -17.12 24.83
C THR A 90 -10.33 -16.33 25.86
N ALA A 91 -9.22 -16.89 26.35
CA ALA A 91 -8.36 -16.22 27.33
C ALA A 91 -7.62 -15.02 26.71
N ASN A 92 -7.10 -15.19 25.49
CA ASN A 92 -6.30 -14.19 24.80
C ASN A 92 -7.00 -13.72 23.52
N PRO A 93 -6.84 -12.45 23.13
CA PRO A 93 -7.31 -11.97 21.84
C PRO A 93 -6.46 -12.56 20.71
N SER A 94 -7.07 -12.75 19.54
CA SER A 94 -6.37 -13.21 18.34
C SER A 94 -5.85 -12.01 17.55
N SER A 95 -4.64 -12.11 17.03
CA SER A 95 -4.02 -11.08 16.19
C SER A 95 -4.48 -11.22 14.74
N VAL A 96 -4.85 -10.12 14.11
CA VAL A 96 -5.28 -10.05 12.71
C VAL A 96 -4.50 -8.96 11.98
N GLY A 97 -3.83 -9.33 10.90
CA GLY A 97 -3.22 -8.43 9.94
C GLY A 97 -3.95 -8.52 8.60
N LEU A 98 -4.37 -7.40 8.03
CA LEU A 98 -5.03 -7.31 6.72
C LEU A 98 -4.24 -6.39 5.80
N SER A 99 -4.00 -6.80 4.57
CA SER A 99 -3.43 -5.92 3.53
C SER A 99 -3.96 -6.27 2.15
N LEU A 100 -4.00 -5.27 1.26
CA LEU A 100 -4.48 -5.42 -0.11
C LEU A 100 -3.31 -5.55 -1.08
N MET A 101 -3.47 -6.35 -2.13
CA MET A 101 -2.42 -6.60 -3.12
C MET A 101 -2.97 -7.02 -4.49
N LEU A 102 -2.09 -7.04 -5.48
CA LEU A 102 -2.28 -7.76 -6.75
C LEU A 102 -1.58 -9.12 -6.70
N GLY A 103 -2.33 -10.17 -6.39
CA GLY A 103 -1.84 -11.55 -6.37
C GLY A 103 -1.82 -12.21 -7.74
N ASP A 104 -0.92 -13.18 -7.95
CA ASP A 104 -0.88 -14.04 -9.14
C ASP A 104 -0.95 -15.49 -8.68
N TYR A 105 -2.13 -16.10 -8.85
CA TYR A 105 -2.42 -17.46 -8.39
C TYR A 105 -2.39 -18.48 -9.53
N SER A 106 -1.85 -18.13 -10.70
CA SER A 106 -1.90 -18.98 -11.91
C SER A 106 -1.21 -20.33 -11.76
N ARG A 107 -0.29 -20.45 -10.80
CA ARG A 107 0.49 -21.67 -10.53
C ARG A 107 0.20 -22.29 -9.17
N GLU A 108 -0.72 -21.69 -8.41
CA GLU A 108 -0.99 -22.11 -7.04
C GLU A 108 -2.21 -23.01 -6.98
N LYS A 109 -2.23 -23.91 -5.99
CA LYS A 109 -3.41 -24.71 -5.65
C LYS A 109 -4.07 -24.08 -4.43
N PRO A 110 -5.39 -23.83 -4.46
CA PRO A 110 -6.10 -23.41 -3.27
C PRO A 110 -5.95 -24.44 -2.16
N GLU A 111 -5.70 -23.98 -0.93
CA GLU A 111 -5.67 -24.82 0.27
C GLU A 111 -7.09 -25.26 0.62
N PHE A 112 -8.04 -24.34 0.53
CA PHE A 112 -9.47 -24.60 0.69
C PHE A 112 -10.30 -23.57 -0.08
N THR A 113 -11.63 -23.72 0.00
CA THR A 113 -12.59 -22.77 -0.56
C THR A 113 -13.58 -22.32 0.51
N ILE A 114 -14.00 -21.05 0.46
CA ILE A 114 -15.08 -20.52 1.31
C ILE A 114 -16.07 -19.79 0.41
N GLY A 115 -17.33 -20.24 0.41
CA GLY A 115 -18.37 -19.61 -0.42
C GLY A 115 -18.06 -19.62 -1.92
N GLY A 116 -17.25 -20.57 -2.40
CA GLY A 116 -16.76 -20.63 -3.78
C GLY A 116 -15.48 -19.82 -4.04
N THR A 117 -15.05 -18.97 -3.11
CA THR A 117 -13.80 -18.22 -3.21
C THR A 117 -12.61 -19.13 -2.86
N PRO A 118 -11.61 -19.28 -3.75
CA PRO A 118 -10.39 -20.02 -3.44
C PRO A 118 -9.54 -19.25 -2.44
N VAL A 119 -8.97 -19.97 -1.48
CA VAL A 119 -8.06 -19.42 -0.47
C VAL A 119 -6.71 -20.11 -0.59
N PHE A 120 -5.67 -19.30 -0.77
CA PHE A 120 -4.29 -19.72 -0.93
C PHE A 120 -3.54 -19.53 0.40
N HIS A 121 -2.67 -20.46 0.75
CA HIS A 121 -1.99 -20.49 2.05
C HIS A 121 -0.49 -20.57 1.88
N THR A 122 0.26 -19.75 2.63
CA THR A 122 1.71 -19.91 2.74
C THR A 122 2.03 -20.90 3.86
N ALA A 123 2.53 -22.08 3.48
CA ALA A 123 2.84 -23.16 4.40
C ALA A 123 3.73 -22.71 5.58
N GLY A 124 3.44 -23.21 6.78
CA GLY A 124 4.19 -22.87 8.01
C GLY A 124 3.86 -21.50 8.60
N THR A 125 2.95 -20.74 7.99
CA THR A 125 2.47 -19.45 8.50
C THR A 125 0.95 -19.48 8.73
N CYS A 126 0.37 -18.42 9.29
CA CYS A 126 -1.08 -18.19 9.22
C CYS A 126 -1.44 -17.09 8.22
N LEU A 127 -0.67 -16.99 7.12
CA LEU A 127 -0.89 -16.04 6.03
C LEU A 127 -1.73 -16.71 4.94
N TYR A 128 -2.89 -16.13 4.67
CA TYR A 128 -3.82 -16.55 3.66
C TYR A 128 -4.09 -15.42 2.68
N GLU A 129 -4.29 -15.76 1.41
CA GLU A 129 -4.66 -14.80 0.38
C GLU A 129 -5.88 -15.30 -0.39
N PHE A 130 -6.74 -14.38 -0.79
CA PHE A 130 -7.92 -14.72 -1.58
C PHE A 130 -8.33 -13.56 -2.50
N PRO A 131 -8.76 -13.85 -3.74
CA PRO A 131 -9.20 -12.82 -4.66
C PRO A 131 -10.41 -12.04 -4.14
N ILE A 132 -10.45 -10.74 -4.45
CA ILE A 132 -11.59 -9.86 -4.20
C ILE A 132 -12.15 -9.36 -5.54
N ALA A 133 -13.47 -9.28 -5.64
CA ALA A 133 -14.18 -9.04 -6.89
C ALA A 133 -14.25 -7.55 -7.30
N LEU A 134 -13.13 -6.82 -7.23
CA LEU A 134 -13.10 -5.39 -7.62
C LEU A 134 -13.48 -5.19 -9.10
N ASP A 135 -13.28 -6.20 -9.95
CA ASP A 135 -13.67 -6.21 -11.37
C ASP A 135 -15.19 -6.11 -11.58
N LYS A 136 -15.99 -6.30 -10.52
CA LYS A 136 -17.46 -6.18 -10.56
C LYS A 136 -17.96 -4.77 -10.25
N LEU A 137 -17.08 -3.85 -9.86
CA LEU A 137 -17.45 -2.48 -9.56
C LEU A 137 -17.71 -1.68 -10.85
N PRO A 138 -18.55 -0.63 -10.78
CA PRO A 138 -18.68 0.33 -11.86
C PRO A 138 -17.32 0.91 -12.28
N ASP A 139 -17.16 1.17 -13.57
CA ASP A 139 -15.97 1.77 -14.17
C ASP A 139 -14.65 0.98 -13.98
N ALA A 140 -14.72 -0.26 -13.45
CA ALA A 140 -13.56 -1.13 -13.34
C ALA A 140 -13.05 -1.48 -14.76
N PRO A 141 -11.81 -1.11 -15.12
CA PRO A 141 -11.28 -1.46 -16.43
C PRO A 141 -11.00 -2.96 -16.51
N THR A 142 -10.96 -3.50 -17.73
CA THR A 142 -10.54 -4.88 -17.94
C THR A 142 -9.04 -5.03 -17.68
N LEU A 143 -8.68 -5.75 -16.62
CA LEU A 143 -7.30 -6.14 -16.33
C LEU A 143 -6.94 -7.39 -17.15
N LYS A 144 -5.85 -7.35 -17.91
CA LYS A 144 -5.34 -8.54 -18.62
C LYS A 144 -4.20 -9.18 -17.82
N GLY A 145 -4.09 -10.49 -17.92
CA GLY A 145 -3.04 -11.28 -17.29
C GLY A 145 -3.54 -12.09 -16.09
N ALA A 146 -2.59 -12.70 -15.38
CA ALA A 146 -2.89 -13.58 -14.24
C ALA A 146 -3.06 -12.83 -12.90
N LYS A 147 -2.64 -11.57 -12.84
CA LYS A 147 -2.73 -10.76 -11.64
C LYS A 147 -4.16 -10.35 -11.36
N VAL A 148 -4.61 -10.56 -10.13
CA VAL A 148 -5.95 -10.20 -9.66
C VAL A 148 -5.87 -9.46 -8.32
N PRO A 149 -6.80 -8.54 -8.05
CA PRO A 149 -7.00 -7.95 -6.73
C PRO A 149 -7.22 -9.04 -5.68
N ALA A 150 -6.50 -8.95 -4.57
CA ALA A 150 -6.60 -9.91 -3.48
C ALA A 150 -6.48 -9.24 -2.11
N LEU A 151 -7.07 -9.89 -1.11
CA LEU A 151 -6.90 -9.56 0.29
C LEU A 151 -5.98 -10.61 0.93
N ARG A 152 -4.93 -10.14 1.58
CA ARG A 152 -4.03 -10.95 2.40
C ARG A 152 -4.45 -10.81 3.86
N ALA A 153 -4.62 -11.94 4.53
CA ALA A 153 -4.97 -12.04 5.94
C ALA A 153 -3.94 -12.87 6.69
N VAL A 154 -3.33 -12.29 7.72
CA VAL A 154 -2.47 -12.98 8.69
C VAL A 154 -3.24 -13.11 10.00
N VAL A 155 -3.62 -14.32 10.40
CA VAL A 155 -4.48 -14.53 11.58
C VAL A 155 -3.85 -15.52 12.55
N VAL A 156 -3.41 -15.04 13.71
CA VAL A 156 -2.75 -15.86 14.73
C VAL A 156 -3.56 -15.80 16.02
N ASP A 157 -3.94 -16.96 16.55
CA ASP A 157 -4.66 -17.06 17.81
C ASP A 157 -3.69 -17.02 19.01
N GLY A 158 -3.95 -16.13 19.97
CA GLY A 158 -3.10 -15.91 21.14
C GLY A 158 -1.75 -15.23 20.84
N MET A 159 -0.77 -15.41 21.75
CA MET A 159 0.56 -14.83 21.60
C MET A 159 1.34 -15.46 20.44
N ARG A 160 1.98 -14.61 19.63
CA ARG A 160 2.85 -14.98 18.49
C ARG A 160 4.01 -15.93 18.82
N SER A 161 4.30 -16.21 20.09
CA SER A 161 5.48 -16.93 20.57
C SER A 161 5.36 -18.46 20.62
N ALA A 162 4.26 -19.05 20.12
CA ALA A 162 4.12 -20.51 20.07
C ALA A 162 4.92 -21.12 18.90
N LEU A 163 5.58 -22.26 19.15
CA LEU A 163 6.40 -23.01 18.17
C LEU A 163 5.62 -23.44 16.90
N ALA A 164 4.29 -23.51 16.97
CA ALA A 164 3.40 -23.66 15.83
C ALA A 164 2.28 -22.62 15.95
N PRO A 165 2.13 -21.70 14.98
CA PRO A 165 1.10 -20.68 15.06
C PRO A 165 -0.29 -21.33 14.94
N ASN A 166 -1.18 -21.01 15.87
CA ASN A 166 -2.55 -21.53 15.87
C ASN A 166 -3.41 -20.68 14.92
N CYS A 167 -3.74 -21.23 13.74
CA CYS A 167 -4.49 -20.53 12.70
C CYS A 167 -6.02 -20.75 12.77
N LYS A 168 -6.57 -21.30 13.89
CA LYS A 168 -8.01 -21.64 13.99
C LYS A 168 -8.95 -20.47 13.66
N MET A 169 -8.55 -19.25 14.01
CA MET A 169 -9.34 -18.04 13.74
C MET A 169 -9.28 -17.55 12.29
N ALA A 170 -8.39 -18.12 11.44
CA ALA A 170 -8.26 -17.70 10.06
C ALA A 170 -9.54 -17.95 9.25
N GLN A 171 -10.12 -19.15 9.33
CA GLN A 171 -11.31 -19.49 8.54
C GLN A 171 -12.53 -18.61 8.89
N PRO A 172 -12.88 -18.37 10.17
CA PRO A 172 -13.94 -17.41 10.51
C PRO A 172 -13.69 -16.00 9.97
N VAL A 173 -12.47 -15.47 10.12
CA VAL A 173 -12.09 -14.14 9.64
C VAL A 173 -12.22 -14.04 8.12
N ILE A 174 -11.62 -14.98 7.40
CA ILE A 174 -11.71 -15.06 5.93
C ILE A 174 -13.17 -15.26 5.49
N GLY A 175 -13.96 -16.02 6.25
CA GLY A 175 -15.38 -16.25 5.96
C GLY A 175 -16.26 -15.00 6.05
N VAL A 176 -15.90 -14.01 6.86
CA VAL A 176 -16.54 -12.69 6.85
C VAL A 176 -16.05 -11.87 5.66
N LEU A 177 -14.73 -11.80 5.46
CA LEU A 177 -14.12 -10.95 4.44
C LEU A 177 -14.45 -11.40 3.01
N THR A 178 -14.59 -12.70 2.76
CA THR A 178 -14.96 -13.26 1.44
C THR A 178 -16.42 -12.99 1.05
N LYS A 179 -17.29 -12.71 2.03
CA LYS A 179 -18.69 -12.35 1.79
C LYS A 179 -18.89 -10.85 1.58
N LEU A 180 -17.84 -10.05 1.79
CA LEU A 180 -17.93 -8.61 1.65
C LEU A 180 -18.21 -8.25 0.19
N ASN A 181 -19.30 -7.51 -0.02
CA ASN A 181 -19.55 -6.89 -1.31
C ASN A 181 -18.50 -5.77 -1.54
N PRO A 182 -17.75 -5.78 -2.65
CA PRO A 182 -16.80 -4.72 -2.97
C PRO A 182 -17.38 -3.30 -2.88
N ALA A 183 -18.66 -3.13 -3.18
CA ALA A 183 -19.36 -1.83 -3.09
C ALA A 183 -19.43 -1.27 -1.65
N ASP A 184 -19.38 -2.16 -0.66
CA ASP A 184 -19.47 -1.84 0.77
C ASP A 184 -18.08 -1.80 1.43
N MET A 185 -16.99 -1.89 0.65
CA MET A 185 -15.64 -1.78 1.19
C MET A 185 -15.42 -0.40 1.82
N PRO A 186 -14.84 -0.36 3.03
CA PRO A 186 -14.47 0.89 3.66
C PRO A 186 -13.38 1.57 2.83
N VAL A 187 -13.51 2.88 2.67
CA VAL A 187 -12.58 3.67 1.88
C VAL A 187 -11.67 4.50 2.77
N ARG A 188 -10.46 4.78 2.28
CA ARG A 188 -9.57 5.75 2.89
C ARG A 188 -10.08 7.15 2.62
N ASP A 189 -10.49 7.82 3.68
CA ASP A 189 -10.78 9.25 3.72
C ASP A 189 -10.46 9.82 5.12
N ALA A 190 -10.89 11.06 5.39
CA ALA A 190 -10.70 11.70 6.69
C ALA A 190 -11.42 10.98 7.86
N LEU A 191 -12.36 10.09 7.57
CA LEU A 191 -13.14 9.29 8.54
C LEU A 191 -12.66 7.83 8.63
N SER A 192 -11.57 7.47 7.93
CA SER A 192 -10.93 6.15 8.04
C SER A 192 -10.73 5.75 9.50
N ALA A 193 -10.80 4.45 9.78
CA ALA A 193 -10.53 3.93 11.12
C ALA A 193 -9.11 4.32 11.61
N TYR A 194 -8.17 4.43 10.66
CA TYR A 194 -6.82 4.89 10.91
C TYR A 194 -6.30 5.75 9.72
N PRO A 195 -6.51 7.08 9.73
CA PRO A 195 -6.12 7.96 8.63
C PRO A 195 -4.60 8.11 8.55
N ILE A 196 -4.05 7.89 7.35
CA ILE A 196 -2.63 8.06 7.00
C ILE A 196 -2.59 8.83 5.67
N LYS A 197 -2.37 10.14 5.72
CA LYS A 197 -2.45 11.04 4.55
C LYS A 197 -1.55 10.61 3.39
N ILE A 198 -0.33 10.15 3.68
CA ILE A 198 0.58 9.65 2.64
C ILE A 198 0.05 8.39 1.92
N ALA A 199 -0.85 7.60 2.54
CA ALA A 199 -1.45 6.42 1.91
C ALA A 199 -2.44 6.78 0.79
N GLU A 200 -2.80 8.05 0.62
CA GLU A 200 -3.56 8.54 -0.53
C GLU A 200 -2.67 8.84 -1.75
N ARG A 201 -1.35 8.87 -1.57
CA ARG A 201 -0.40 9.19 -2.65
C ARG A 201 -0.11 7.97 -3.50
N ASP A 202 0.14 8.25 -4.78
CA ASP A 202 0.59 7.26 -5.73
C ASP A 202 2.14 7.26 -5.78
N PRO A 203 2.80 6.14 -5.45
CA PRO A 203 4.25 6.03 -5.59
C PRO A 203 4.75 6.33 -7.01
N CYS A 204 3.93 6.10 -8.05
CA CYS A 204 4.28 6.39 -9.44
C CYS A 204 4.31 7.88 -9.78
N GLU A 205 3.93 8.78 -8.86
CA GLU A 205 4.08 10.22 -9.03
C GLU A 205 5.53 10.66 -9.30
N ILE A 206 6.51 9.85 -8.87
CA ILE A 206 7.93 10.03 -9.19
C ILE A 206 8.21 10.12 -10.70
N LEU A 207 7.37 9.50 -11.55
CA LEU A 207 7.51 9.54 -13.00
C LEU A 207 7.31 10.96 -13.57
N GLY A 208 6.67 11.86 -12.83
CA GLY A 208 6.54 13.27 -13.21
C GLY A 208 7.89 14.00 -13.30
N GLU A 209 8.92 13.48 -12.63
CA GLU A 209 10.30 13.98 -12.72
C GLU A 209 11.04 13.50 -13.98
N TYR A 210 10.42 12.61 -14.77
CA TYR A 210 10.99 11.94 -15.93
C TYR A 210 9.98 11.87 -17.10
N PRO A 211 9.43 13.01 -17.56
CA PRO A 211 8.35 13.03 -18.55
C PRO A 211 8.76 12.34 -19.86
N GLY A 212 7.93 11.40 -20.32
CA GLY A 212 8.14 10.64 -21.55
C GLY A 212 9.32 9.66 -21.55
N LYS A 213 9.96 9.44 -20.39
CA LYS A 213 11.16 8.61 -20.27
C LYS A 213 10.93 7.25 -19.60
N ALA A 214 9.74 6.96 -19.08
CA ALA A 214 9.46 5.62 -18.56
C ALA A 214 9.38 4.63 -19.73
N ASP A 215 10.12 3.52 -19.64
CA ASP A 215 10.16 2.48 -20.68
C ASP A 215 9.30 1.27 -20.29
N ASP A 216 9.56 0.72 -19.09
CA ASP A 216 8.72 -0.31 -18.49
C ASP A 216 8.02 0.23 -17.24
N LEU A 217 6.75 -0.15 -17.06
CA LEU A 217 5.97 0.10 -15.87
C LEU A 217 5.26 -1.19 -15.48
N GLY A 218 5.56 -1.67 -14.28
CA GLY A 218 4.98 -2.89 -13.74
C GLY A 218 4.51 -2.72 -12.30
N PRO A 219 3.70 -3.67 -11.82
CA PRO A 219 3.47 -3.78 -10.38
C PRO A 219 4.79 -4.17 -9.71
N SER A 220 4.90 -3.94 -8.40
CA SER A 220 6.01 -4.53 -7.66
C SER A 220 6.02 -6.05 -7.79
N LEU A 221 7.18 -6.63 -7.50
CA LEU A 221 7.38 -8.07 -7.53
C LEU A 221 6.31 -8.83 -6.72
N PHE A 222 5.87 -8.25 -5.60
CA PHE A 222 4.90 -8.85 -4.69
C PHE A 222 3.48 -8.25 -4.82
N GLY A 223 3.24 -7.40 -5.82
CA GLY A 223 1.92 -6.81 -6.07
C GLY A 223 1.48 -5.78 -5.04
N ASP A 224 2.42 -5.19 -4.31
CA ASP A 224 2.17 -4.12 -3.35
C ASP A 224 1.61 -2.86 -4.05
N PRO A 225 0.41 -2.39 -3.67
CA PRO A 225 -0.18 -1.18 -4.24
C PRO A 225 0.56 0.11 -3.86
N PHE A 226 1.46 0.07 -2.88
CA PHE A 226 2.28 1.19 -2.44
C PHE A 226 3.70 1.16 -3.01
N SER A 227 3.88 0.44 -4.12
CA SER A 227 5.12 0.41 -4.89
C SER A 227 4.90 0.77 -6.35
N CYS A 228 5.89 1.43 -6.95
CA CYS A 228 5.97 1.69 -8.37
C CYS A 228 7.30 1.16 -8.91
N ARG A 229 7.22 0.15 -9.79
CA ARG A 229 8.39 -0.45 -10.44
C ARG A 229 8.48 0.01 -11.88
N PHE A 230 9.62 0.56 -12.26
CA PHE A 230 9.82 1.12 -13.59
C PHE A 230 11.29 1.09 -14.04
N SER A 231 11.50 1.29 -15.33
CA SER A 231 12.80 1.60 -15.92
C SER A 231 12.74 2.94 -16.66
N LEU A 232 13.90 3.56 -16.83
CA LEU A 232 14.04 4.78 -17.64
C LEU A 232 14.70 4.43 -18.98
N GLN A 233 14.29 5.12 -20.04
CA GLN A 233 14.95 5.07 -21.34
C GLN A 233 16.45 5.33 -21.19
N ASP A 234 17.25 4.59 -21.96
CA ASP A 234 18.71 4.63 -21.94
C ASP A 234 19.35 4.23 -20.60
N SER A 235 18.59 3.65 -19.67
CA SER A 235 19.08 3.08 -18.41
C SER A 235 18.92 1.57 -18.41
N ASP A 236 19.97 0.85 -18.00
CA ASP A 236 19.88 -0.58 -17.71
C ASP A 236 19.48 -0.87 -16.26
N THR A 237 19.09 0.17 -15.53
CA THR A 237 18.70 0.10 -14.12
C THR A 237 17.19 0.05 -14.01
N GLN A 238 16.71 -0.93 -13.26
CA GLN A 238 15.33 -1.00 -12.83
C GLN A 238 15.19 -0.38 -11.45
N PHE A 239 14.18 0.47 -11.29
CA PHE A 239 13.85 1.13 -10.03
C PHE A 239 12.55 0.58 -9.47
N GLU A 240 12.47 0.49 -8.15
CA GLU A 240 11.22 0.30 -7.42
C GLU A 240 11.16 1.33 -6.31
N LEU A 241 10.20 2.26 -6.41
CA LEU A 241 9.90 3.21 -5.34
C LEU A 241 8.73 2.67 -4.53
N SER A 242 8.92 2.54 -3.22
CA SER A 242 7.91 2.02 -2.30
C SER A 242 7.67 2.99 -1.14
N ILE A 243 6.43 3.12 -0.72
CA ILE A 243 6.04 3.82 0.51
C ILE A 243 5.62 2.73 1.51
N ARG A 244 6.35 2.57 2.60
CA ARG A 244 6.14 1.49 3.56
C ARG A 244 6.20 1.98 5.00
N THR A 245 5.64 1.23 5.93
CA THR A 245 5.93 1.44 7.35
C THR A 245 6.96 0.44 7.87
N GLY A 246 7.62 0.79 8.97
CA GLY A 246 8.45 -0.10 9.75
C GLY A 246 8.80 0.51 11.10
N ILE A 247 9.25 -0.32 12.04
CA ILE A 247 9.74 0.16 13.33
C ILE A 247 11.07 0.90 13.16
N ASP A 248 12.06 0.26 12.53
CA ASP A 248 13.38 0.82 12.31
C ASP A 248 13.86 0.59 10.87
N ALA A 249 14.78 1.45 10.42
CA ALA A 249 15.49 1.21 9.16
C ALA A 249 16.34 -0.07 9.28
N PRO A 250 16.52 -0.85 8.20
CA PRO A 250 17.36 -2.04 8.25
C PRO A 250 18.77 -1.70 8.72
N SER A 251 19.28 -2.42 9.72
CA SER A 251 20.59 -2.16 10.36
C SER A 251 21.79 -2.21 9.42
N ARG A 252 21.64 -2.86 8.26
CA ARG A 252 22.65 -2.90 7.19
C ARG A 252 22.79 -1.59 6.42
N LEU A 253 21.84 -0.66 6.58
CA LEU A 253 21.89 0.64 5.91
C LEU A 253 22.70 1.62 6.75
N ARG A 254 23.53 2.41 6.08
CA ARG A 254 24.25 3.51 6.68
C ARG A 254 23.32 4.72 6.79
N GLU A 255 23.21 5.24 8.00
CA GLU A 255 22.47 6.45 8.31
C GLU A 255 23.24 7.72 7.89
N GLU A 256 22.49 8.69 7.38
CA GLU A 256 22.94 10.03 7.04
C GLU A 256 21.82 11.02 7.38
N VAL A 257 22.13 12.11 8.09
CA VAL A 257 21.16 13.17 8.38
C VAL A 257 21.49 14.40 7.55
N ARG A 258 20.51 14.88 6.77
CA ARG A 258 20.64 16.07 5.92
C ARG A 258 19.37 16.90 6.02
N ASP A 259 19.53 18.19 6.35
CA ASP A 259 18.42 19.14 6.55
C ASP A 259 17.35 18.65 7.56
N GLY A 260 17.80 17.94 8.60
CA GLY A 260 16.93 17.35 9.63
C GLY A 260 16.13 16.13 9.16
N ILE A 261 16.43 15.60 7.97
CA ILE A 261 15.82 14.40 7.41
C ILE A 261 16.83 13.25 7.52
N GLU A 262 16.37 12.11 8.01
CA GLU A 262 17.17 10.88 8.13
C GLU A 262 17.07 10.04 6.87
N TYR A 263 18.20 9.86 6.23
CA TYR A 263 18.41 9.00 5.07
C TYR A 263 19.15 7.73 5.49
N PHE A 264 18.85 6.63 4.80
CA PHE A 264 19.48 5.34 5.01
C PHE A 264 19.88 4.76 3.66
N HIS A 265 21.17 4.44 3.50
CA HIS A 265 21.73 3.99 2.23
C HIS A 265 22.43 2.65 2.37
N GLY A 266 22.28 1.78 1.38
CA GLY A 266 22.95 0.48 1.36
C GLY A 266 23.23 0.02 -0.06
N GLN A 267 24.17 -0.91 -0.17
CA GLN A 267 24.48 -1.60 -1.41
C GLN A 267 24.71 -3.08 -1.10
N ASP A 268 24.13 -3.95 -1.91
CA ASP A 268 24.28 -5.39 -1.84
C ASP A 268 24.46 -5.95 -3.26
N GLY A 269 25.72 -6.22 -3.63
CA GLY A 269 26.08 -6.55 -5.01
C GLY A 269 25.70 -5.46 -6.00
N SER A 270 24.83 -5.79 -6.97
CA SER A 270 24.31 -4.86 -7.98
C SER A 270 23.02 -4.14 -7.57
N MET A 271 22.53 -4.38 -6.35
CA MET A 271 21.36 -3.73 -5.79
C MET A 271 21.76 -2.55 -4.91
N CYS A 272 21.13 -1.41 -5.09
CA CYS A 272 21.27 -0.25 -4.22
C CYS A 272 19.94 0.05 -3.52
N THR A 273 20.00 0.40 -2.25
CA THR A 273 18.86 0.84 -1.45
C THR A 273 19.11 2.25 -0.98
N SER A 274 18.11 3.12 -1.16
CA SER A 274 18.09 4.45 -0.60
C SER A 274 16.73 4.70 0.03
N MET A 275 16.72 5.15 1.27
CA MET A 275 15.50 5.27 2.05
C MET A 275 15.50 6.56 2.83
N VAL A 276 14.33 7.07 3.13
CA VAL A 276 14.15 8.26 3.95
C VAL A 276 13.02 8.03 4.93
N ARG A 277 13.23 8.45 6.17
CA ARG A 277 12.16 8.49 7.19
C ARG A 277 11.44 9.83 7.13
N LEU A 278 10.11 9.80 7.03
CA LEU A 278 9.29 11.01 6.95
C LEU A 278 8.06 10.93 7.87
N GLY A 279 7.62 12.11 8.31
CA GLY A 279 6.40 12.26 9.12
C GLY A 279 6.54 11.88 10.59
N LYS A 280 5.40 11.96 11.28
CA LYS A 280 5.30 11.59 12.70
C LYS A 280 5.18 10.08 12.86
N PRO A 281 5.63 9.51 14.00
CA PRO A 281 5.40 8.11 14.30
C PRO A 281 3.91 7.78 14.35
N LEU A 282 3.56 6.58 13.89
CA LEU A 282 2.23 6.02 13.87
C LEU A 282 2.07 5.10 15.09
N TYR A 283 1.18 5.47 16.01
CA TYR A 283 0.92 4.69 17.22
C TYR A 283 -0.38 3.90 17.11
N ALA A 284 -0.39 2.70 17.69
CA ALA A 284 -1.61 1.93 17.86
C ALA A 284 -2.68 2.72 18.61
N ARG A 285 -3.95 2.41 18.34
CA ARG A 285 -5.12 3.06 18.93
C ARG A 285 -6.07 2.02 19.50
N GLU A 286 -6.63 2.30 20.65
CA GLU A 286 -7.73 1.50 21.19
C GLU A 286 -9.02 1.70 20.37
N VAL A 287 -9.86 0.66 20.32
CA VAL A 287 -11.11 0.65 19.55
C VAL A 287 -12.29 0.30 20.45
N PRO A 288 -13.48 0.92 20.27
CA PRO A 288 -13.79 2.00 19.32
C PRO A 288 -13.47 3.40 19.88
N GLY A 289 -12.65 4.17 19.17
CA GLY A 289 -12.41 5.59 19.46
C GLY A 289 -11.55 5.87 20.69
N GLY A 290 -10.74 4.90 21.13
CA GLY A 290 -9.88 5.07 22.30
C GLY A 290 -8.59 5.82 21.99
N ALA A 291 -7.81 6.08 23.04
CA ALA A 291 -6.62 6.92 22.97
C ALA A 291 -5.50 6.28 22.13
N MET A 292 -4.60 7.12 21.61
CA MET A 292 -3.33 6.65 21.05
C MET A 292 -2.50 6.01 22.18
N GLN A 293 -1.98 4.81 21.92
CA GLN A 293 -1.12 4.08 22.84
C GLN A 293 0.33 4.54 22.64
N GLU A 294 0.67 5.74 23.12
CA GLU A 294 2.01 6.33 22.93
C GLU A 294 3.14 5.54 23.63
N ASN A 295 2.80 4.63 24.53
CA ASN A 295 3.72 3.69 25.17
C ASN A 295 4.05 2.46 24.30
N SER A 296 3.31 2.25 23.19
CA SER A 296 3.62 1.19 22.23
C SER A 296 4.81 1.56 21.34
N THR A 297 5.48 0.56 20.77
CA THR A 297 6.51 0.79 19.75
C THR A 297 5.84 1.33 18.48
N PRO A 298 6.13 2.57 18.05
CA PRO A 298 5.45 3.14 16.90
C PRO A 298 6.01 2.60 15.59
N GLU A 299 5.13 2.52 14.60
CA GLU A 299 5.51 2.38 13.19
C GLU A 299 5.96 3.74 12.65
N ARG A 300 6.88 3.74 11.68
CA ARG A 300 7.40 4.94 11.04
C ARG A 300 7.27 4.79 9.54
N ILE A 301 6.99 5.91 8.87
CA ILE A 301 6.84 5.91 7.42
C ILE A 301 8.21 6.07 6.78
N PHE A 302 8.49 5.18 5.83
CA PHE A 302 9.65 5.22 4.99
C PHE A 302 9.24 5.33 3.53
N ILE A 303 9.94 6.18 2.80
CA ILE A 303 9.98 6.11 1.34
C ILE A 303 11.28 5.42 0.99
N GLU A 304 11.21 4.40 0.15
CA GLU A 304 12.32 3.57 -0.26
C GLU A 304 12.44 3.58 -1.77
N VAL A 305 13.67 3.67 -2.26
CA VAL A 305 14.03 3.41 -3.64
C VAL A 305 15.00 2.23 -3.63
N LEU A 306 14.59 1.15 -4.27
CA LEU A 306 15.46 0.05 -4.64
C LEU A 306 15.84 0.23 -6.10
N SER A 307 17.10 -0.05 -6.42
CA SER A 307 17.53 -0.17 -7.80
C SER A 307 18.33 -1.44 -8.02
N PHE A 308 18.20 -2.00 -9.21
CA PHE A 308 18.92 -3.18 -9.65
C PHE A 308 19.43 -2.97 -11.07
N SER A 309 20.72 -3.24 -11.30
CA SER A 309 21.33 -3.28 -12.64
C SER A 309 22.00 -4.64 -12.89
N LEU A 310 21.96 -5.09 -14.14
CA LEU A 310 22.65 -6.31 -14.59
C LEU A 310 24.15 -6.10 -14.83
N LYS A 311 24.63 -4.85 -14.84
CA LYS A 311 26.05 -4.52 -15.05
C LYS A 311 26.68 -4.04 -13.75
N ASN A 312 26.67 -2.74 -13.53
CA ASN A 312 27.27 -2.10 -12.36
C ASN A 312 26.18 -1.44 -11.53
N ALA A 313 26.30 -1.54 -10.21
CA ALA A 313 25.38 -0.87 -9.30
C ALA A 313 25.44 0.66 -9.51
N ASP A 314 24.27 1.29 -9.71
CA ASP A 314 24.16 2.75 -9.79
C ASP A 314 23.50 3.32 -8.52
N CYS A 315 24.28 3.32 -7.44
CA CYS A 315 23.81 3.85 -6.17
C CYS A 315 23.66 5.38 -6.19
N ALA A 316 24.31 6.08 -7.14
CA ALA A 316 24.18 7.52 -7.29
C ALA A 316 22.79 7.89 -7.81
N SER A 317 22.30 7.23 -8.86
CA SER A 317 20.94 7.44 -9.36
C SER A 317 19.88 7.06 -8.33
N THR A 318 20.12 6.02 -7.54
CA THR A 318 19.23 5.61 -6.42
C THR A 318 19.10 6.73 -5.37
N ARG A 319 20.22 7.37 -5.00
CA ARG A 319 20.22 8.52 -4.09
C ARG A 319 19.57 9.75 -4.71
N ALA A 320 19.85 10.04 -5.98
CA ALA A 320 19.20 11.15 -6.68
C ALA A 320 17.68 10.98 -6.77
N MET A 321 17.20 9.73 -6.92
CA MET A 321 15.78 9.42 -6.96
C MET A 321 15.11 9.55 -5.60
N ILE A 322 15.77 9.16 -4.49
CA ILE A 322 15.18 9.40 -3.16
C ILE A 322 15.05 10.90 -2.89
N ASP A 323 16.00 11.72 -3.35
CA ASP A 323 15.93 13.18 -3.18
C ASP A 323 14.76 13.80 -3.94
N LYS A 324 14.45 13.26 -5.13
CA LYS A 324 13.25 13.61 -5.89
C LYS A 324 11.98 13.18 -5.15
N ALA A 325 11.95 11.96 -4.63
CA ALA A 325 10.82 11.44 -3.88
C ALA A 325 10.51 12.27 -2.63
N VAL A 326 11.54 12.71 -1.88
CA VAL A 326 11.36 13.62 -0.73
C VAL A 326 10.65 14.89 -1.15
N ARG A 327 11.04 15.53 -2.27
CA ARG A 327 10.40 16.77 -2.73
C ARG A 327 8.91 16.58 -3.06
N ILE A 328 8.55 15.45 -3.63
CA ILE A 328 7.18 15.13 -4.03
C ILE A 328 6.32 14.83 -2.79
N PHE A 329 6.81 13.95 -1.91
CA PHE A 329 5.98 13.33 -0.88
C PHE A 329 6.02 14.03 0.47
N ARG A 330 7.02 14.89 0.75
CA ARG A 330 7.18 15.55 2.06
C ARG A 330 5.95 16.34 2.50
N GLY A 331 5.23 16.99 1.58
CA GLY A 331 4.01 17.75 1.90
C GLY A 331 2.80 16.88 2.31
N SER A 332 2.92 15.56 2.23
CA SER A 332 1.86 14.62 2.60
C SER A 332 1.94 14.14 4.05
N PHE A 333 2.80 14.77 4.87
CA PHE A 333 3.03 14.43 6.27
C PHE A 333 2.60 15.52 7.27
N ASP A 334 2.12 16.66 6.77
CA ASP A 334 1.54 17.76 7.53
C ASP A 334 0.02 17.59 7.74
#